data_AF-A0A7J5D4N6-F1
#
_entry.id   AF-A0A7J5D4N6-F1
#
_cell.length_a   1.000
_cell.length_b   1.000
_cell.length_c   1.000
_cell.angle_alpha   90.00
_cell.angle_beta   90.00
_cell.angle_gamma   90.00
#
_symmetry.space_group_name_H-M   'P 1'
#
loop_
_entity.id
_entity.type
_entity.pdbx_description
1 polymer ?
#
loop_
_entity_poly.entity_id
_entity_poly.type
_entity_poly.pdbx_seq_one_letter_code
_entity_poly.pdbx_strand_id
1 'polypeptide(L)' 'ELDLREFNARHPVELIGGVRFPAIGELPYLLTLAGHGFYWFRLRPAVGPAATRRP' A
#
# COMPACT_ATOMS: atom_id res chain seq x y z
N GLU A 1 0.70 -13.43 -1.83
CA GLU A 1 0.25 -12.49 -0.78
C GLU A 1 1.43 -12.20 0.13
N LEU A 2 1.53 -10.99 0.67
CA LEU A 2 2.66 -10.56 1.50
C LEU A 2 2.16 -10.14 2.88
N ASP A 3 2.84 -10.61 3.93
CA ASP A 3 2.61 -10.12 5.28
C ASP A 3 3.33 -8.78 5.47
N LEU A 4 2.55 -7.71 5.60
CA LEU A 4 3.05 -6.36 5.80
C LEU A 4 2.49 -5.74 7.08
N ARG A 5 1.92 -6.54 8.00
CA ARG A 5 1.19 -6.03 9.17
C ARG A 5 2.01 -5.08 10.03
N GLU A 6 3.32 -5.27 10.12
CA GLU A 6 4.25 -4.35 10.82
C GLU A 6 4.24 -2.91 10.27
N PHE A 7 3.75 -2.73 9.04
CA PHE A 7 3.66 -1.46 8.32
C PHE A 7 2.22 -0.94 8.24
N ASN A 8 1.32 -1.37 9.14
CA ASN A 8 -0.08 -0.93 9.15
C ASN A 8 -0.22 0.60 8.99
N ALA A 9 -1.26 1.01 8.26
CA ALA A 9 -1.61 2.37 7.93
C ALA A 9 -0.58 3.10 7.04
N ARG A 10 0.46 2.42 6.54
CA ARG A 10 1.35 3.01 5.54
C ARG A 10 0.83 2.76 4.13
N HIS A 11 1.09 3.71 3.24
CA HIS A 11 0.79 3.61 1.81
C HIS A 11 2.05 3.19 1.04
N PRO A 12 2.03 2.05 0.33
CA PRO A 12 3.07 1.74 -0.65
C PRO A 12 2.98 2.72 -1.82
N VAL A 13 4.12 3.28 -2.21
CA VAL A 13 4.24 4.10 -3.41
C VAL A 13 5.27 3.47 -4.32
N GLU A 14 4.84 3.06 -5.50
CA GLU A 14 5.67 2.39 -6.50
C GLU A 14 6.74 3.37 -7.02
N LEU A 15 7.99 2.93 -7.10
CA LEU A 15 9.13 3.83 -7.32
C LEU A 15 9.33 4.27 -8.77
N ILE A 16 8.88 3.48 -9.75
CA ILE A 16 9.08 3.77 -11.18
C ILE A 16 8.00 4.75 -11.67
N GLY A 17 6.73 4.46 -11.42
CA GLY A 17 5.57 5.21 -11.86
C GLY A 17 4.95 6.12 -10.80
N GLY A 18 5.39 6.07 -9.54
CA GLY A 18 4.88 6.92 -8.46
C GLY A 18 3.45 6.58 -8.02
N VAL A 19 2.91 5.45 -8.45
CA VAL A 19 1.53 5.05 -8.17
C VAL A 19 1.36 4.74 -6.68
N ARG A 20 0.34 5.34 -6.07
CA ARG A 20 -0.04 5.07 -4.67
C ARG A 20 -0.97 3.87 -4.59
N PHE A 21 -0.62 2.94 -3.73
CA PHE A 21 -1.41 1.76 -3.44
C PHE A 21 -2.28 1.98 -2.18
N PRO A 22 -3.33 1.16 -1.98
CA PRO A 22 -4.11 1.15 -0.74
C PRO A 22 -3.25 1.07 0.53
N ALA A 23 -3.79 1.58 1.64
CA ALA A 23 -3.10 1.47 2.91
C ALA A 23 -2.97 0.00 3.32
N ILE A 24 -1.83 -0.34 3.93
CA ILE A 24 -1.61 -1.66 4.52
C ILE A 24 -2.50 -1.80 5.76
N GLY A 25 -3.22 -2.92 5.85
CA GLY A 25 -4.08 -3.24 6.98
C GLY A 25 -3.63 -4.51 7.71
N GLU A 26 -4.55 -5.13 8.44
CA GLU A 26 -4.28 -6.34 9.25
C GLU A 26 -4.31 -7.65 8.44
N LEU A 27 -4.84 -7.60 7.22
CA LEU A 27 -4.93 -8.76 6.33
C LEU A 27 -3.71 -8.84 5.40
N PRO A 28 -3.37 -10.04 4.89
CA PRO A 28 -2.33 -10.19 3.88
C PRO A 28 -2.56 -9.26 2.69
N TYR A 29 -1.49 -8.56 2.28
CA TYR A 29 -1.56 -7.61 1.19
C TYR A 29 -1.47 -8.36 -0.15
N LEU A 30 -2.56 -8.36 -0.91
CA LEU A 30 -2.61 -9.02 -2.21
C LEU A 30 -1.93 -8.15 -3.28
N LEU A 31 -0.96 -8.73 -3.97
CA LEU A 31 -0.30 -8.15 -5.13
C LEU A 31 -0.35 -9.15 -6.28
N THR A 32 -0.70 -8.68 -7.47
CA THR A 32 -0.60 -9.46 -8.70
C THR A 32 0.62 -8.98 -9.47
N LEU A 33 1.53 -9.91 -9.74
CA LEU A 33 2.73 -9.69 -10.54
C LEU A 33 2.55 -10.40 -11.88
N ALA A 34 2.95 -9.74 -12.97
CA ALA A 34 3.16 -10.44 -14.24
C ALA A 34 4.35 -11.42 -14.10
N GLY A 35 4.46 -12.40 -15.00
CA GLY A 35 5.59 -13.33 -15.01
C GLY A 35 6.93 -12.59 -15.01
N HIS A 36 7.82 -12.96 -14.09
CA HIS A 36 9.12 -12.30 -13.86
C HIS A 36 9.07 -10.81 -13.46
N GLY A 37 7.90 -10.29 -13.09
CA GLY A 37 7.74 -8.93 -12.59
C GLY A 37 8.23 -8.76 -11.16
N PHE A 38 8.66 -7.55 -10.81
CA PHE A 38 8.96 -7.13 -9.45
C PHE A 38 8.41 -5.72 -9.20
N TYR A 39 8.06 -5.41 -7.95
CA TYR A 39 7.70 -4.06 -7.51
C TYR A 39 8.70 -3.56 -6.48
N TRP A 40 9.03 -2.27 -6.56
CA TRP A 40 9.68 -1.56 -5.46
C TRP A 40 8.80 -0.47 -4.93
N PHE A 41 8.58 -0.51 -3.61
CA PHE A 41 7.74 0.45 -2.92
C PHE A 41 8.55 1.25 -1.91
N ARG A 42 8.26 2.55 -1.82
CA ARG A 42 8.56 3.34 -0.63
C ARG A 42 7.29 3.46 0.21
N LEU A 43 7.38 3.09 1.48
CA LEU A 43 6.28 3.21 2.42
C LEU A 43 6.17 4.63 2.96
N ARG A 44 5.04 5.28 2.70
CA ARG A 44 4.72 6.62 3.22
C ARG A 44 3.75 6.48 4.40
N PRO A 45 3.94 7.23 5.50
CA PRO A 45 2.97 7.24 6.59
C PRO A 45 1.59 7.69 6.07
N ALA A 46 0.51 7.18 6.67
CA ALA A 46 -0.80 7.78 6.51
C ALA A 46 -0.72 9.24 6.98
N VAL A 47 -0.88 10.18 6.05
CA VAL A 47 -1.39 11.49 6.43
C VAL A 47 -2.85 11.25 6.85
N GLY A 48 -3.23 11.76 8.01
CA GLY A 48 -4.49 11.48 8.72
C GLY A 48 -5.75 11.51 7.84
N PRO A 49 -6.88 10.99 8.37
CA PRO A 49 -7.98 10.53 7.55
C PRO A 49 -8.53 11.66 6.68
N ALA A 50 -8.62 11.43 5.36
CA ALA A 50 -9.79 11.93 4.66
C ALA A 50 -10.97 11.14 5.23
N ALA A 51 -11.42 11.56 6.41
CA ALA A 51 -12.70 11.17 6.94
C ALA A 51 -13.69 11.64 5.88
N THR A 52 -14.12 10.73 5.02
CA THR A 52 -15.37 10.89 4.29
C THR A 52 -16.45 10.94 5.36
N ARG A 53 -16.65 12.14 5.89
CA ARG A 53 -17.86 12.54 6.59
C ARG A 53 -18.97 12.40 5.56
N ARG A 54 -19.63 11.24 5.56
CA ARG A 54 -20.90 11.09 4.85
C ARG A 54 -22.00 11.54 5.83
N PRO A 55 -22.89 12.47 5.44
CA PRO A 55 -23.98 12.96 6.28
C PRO A 55 -24.97 11.85 6.65
#